data_AF-A0A534RB85-F1
#
_entry.id   AF-A0A534RB85-F1
#
_cell.length_a   1.000
_cell.length_b   1.000
_cell.length_c   1.000
_cell.angle_alpha   90.00
_cell.angle_beta   90.00
_cell.angle_gamma   90.00
#
_symmetry.space_group_name_H-M   'P 1'
#
loop_
_entity.id
_entity.type
_entity.pdbx_description
1 polymer ?
#
loop_
_entity_poly.entity_id
_entity_poly.type
_entity_poly.pdbx_seq_one_letter_code
_entity_poly.pdbx_strand_id
1 'polypeptide(L)'
;MRAVETVGGRCAPDALGPTLMHEHLLIGWPGWEAYASEDRAVHRERTKICVDRMLELRELGVRTLLDPCPIDLGRDVELMAAVAQESGVRIVCATGLYKEDYGAPAYFKFRAQFGDAVKEMADLFVHELTEGVGSTGIRAGVIKVATGAHKITPYEELVLRAAAAAHLATGAPITT
;
A
#
# COMPACT_ATOMS: atom_id res chain seq x y z
N MET A 1 -19.93 -12.55 -5.44
CA MET A 1 -19.22 -11.63 -6.36
C MET A 1 -17.91 -11.24 -5.69
N ARG A 2 -16.78 -11.19 -6.42
CA ARG A 2 -15.52 -10.68 -5.84
C ARG A 2 -15.69 -9.19 -5.57
N ALA A 3 -15.46 -8.75 -4.34
CA ALA A 3 -15.45 -7.34 -3.97
C ALA A 3 -14.01 -6.80 -4.05
N VAL A 4 -13.87 -5.49 -4.27
CA VAL A 4 -12.58 -4.78 -4.22
C VAL A 4 -12.52 -4.03 -2.90
N GLU A 5 -11.46 -4.23 -2.13
CA GLU A 5 -11.20 -3.47 -0.91
C GLU A 5 -10.71 -2.06 -1.28
N THR A 6 -11.32 -1.04 -0.69
CA THR A 6 -10.86 0.34 -0.78
C THR A 6 -10.77 0.90 0.63
N VAL A 7 -10.01 1.99 0.81
CA VAL A 7 -9.88 2.65 2.12
C VAL A 7 -11.21 3.21 2.64
N GLY A 8 -12.18 3.46 1.75
CA GLY A 8 -13.55 3.86 2.08
C GLY A 8 -14.55 2.70 2.20
N GLY A 9 -14.06 1.45 2.19
CA GLY A 9 -14.87 0.24 2.24
C GLY A 9 -14.98 -0.51 0.90
N ARG A 10 -15.63 -1.67 0.93
CA ARG A 10 -15.74 -2.57 -0.24
C ARG A 10 -16.60 -1.98 -1.35
N CYS A 11 -16.20 -2.20 -2.60
CA CYS A 11 -17.02 -1.94 -3.77
C CYS A 11 -17.08 -3.14 -4.74
N ALA A 12 -18.05 -3.13 -5.65
CA ALA A 12 -18.08 -4.08 -6.75
C ALA A 12 -17.05 -3.68 -7.83
N PRO A 13 -16.46 -4.64 -8.56
CA PRO A 13 -15.51 -4.35 -9.65
C PRO A 13 -16.06 -3.36 -10.69
N ASP A 14 -17.34 -3.51 -11.06
CA ASP A 14 -17.99 -2.62 -12.04
C ASP A 14 -18.18 -1.18 -11.52
N ALA A 15 -18.04 -0.96 -10.21
CA ALA A 15 -18.10 0.36 -9.58
C ALA A 15 -16.76 1.11 -9.58
N LEU A 16 -15.67 0.48 -10.03
CA LEU A 16 -14.35 1.11 -10.07
C LEU A 16 -14.30 2.26 -11.09
N GLY A 17 -14.95 2.13 -12.24
CA GLY A 17 -14.89 3.11 -13.33
C GLY A 17 -13.46 3.31 -13.86
N PRO A 18 -13.18 4.45 -14.54
CA PRO A 18 -11.82 4.79 -14.97
C PRO A 18 -10.86 4.82 -13.78
N THR A 19 -9.86 3.94 -13.83
CA THR A 19 -8.96 3.64 -12.70
C THR A 19 -7.51 3.90 -13.09
N LEU A 20 -6.82 4.72 -12.30
CA LEU A 20 -5.36 4.86 -12.39
C LEU A 20 -4.72 3.75 -11.55
N MET A 21 -3.94 2.88 -12.18
CA MET A 21 -3.51 1.62 -11.59
C MET A 21 -2.16 1.70 -10.84
N HIS A 22 -1.46 2.83 -10.85
CA HIS A 22 -0.18 2.97 -10.15
C HIS A 22 0.15 4.45 -9.92
N GLU A 23 -0.37 5.00 -8.84
CA GLU A 23 -0.13 6.40 -8.45
C GLU A 23 0.26 6.48 -6.99
N HIS A 24 0.75 7.62 -6.52
CA HIS A 24 1.07 7.79 -5.10
C HIS A 24 0.56 9.12 -4.58
N LEU A 25 -0.16 9.09 -3.46
CA LEU A 25 -0.53 10.30 -2.73
C LEU A 25 0.65 10.83 -1.90
N LEU A 26 1.40 9.91 -1.30
CA LEU A 26 2.54 10.21 -0.45
C LEU A 26 3.59 9.10 -0.60
N ILE A 27 4.85 9.51 -0.66
CA ILE A 27 6.01 8.62 -0.59
C ILE A 27 6.92 9.16 0.51
N GLY A 28 7.31 8.27 1.43
CA GLY A 28 8.35 8.52 2.41
C GLY A 28 9.45 7.48 2.25
N TRP A 29 10.67 7.91 1.98
CA TRP A 29 11.80 6.96 1.93
C TRP A 29 12.06 6.37 3.33
N PRO A 30 12.60 5.15 3.45
CA PRO A 30 12.96 4.56 4.73
C PRO A 30 13.77 5.53 5.61
N GLY A 31 13.29 5.77 6.84
CA GLY A 31 13.90 6.71 7.77
C GLY A 31 13.38 8.14 7.63
N TRP A 32 12.47 8.43 6.69
CA TRP A 32 11.81 9.73 6.62
C TRP A 32 11.04 10.03 7.90
N GLU A 33 10.62 9.01 8.65
CA GLU A 33 9.91 9.13 9.93
C GLU A 33 10.74 9.92 10.96
N ALA A 34 12.06 9.87 10.87
CA ALA A 34 12.96 10.66 11.72
C ALA A 34 12.88 12.17 11.44
N TYR A 35 12.38 12.55 10.26
CA TYR A 35 12.16 13.92 9.82
C TYR A 35 10.67 14.25 9.63
N ALA A 36 9.80 13.25 9.74
CA ALA A 36 8.37 13.42 9.56
C ALA A 36 7.84 14.19 10.77
N SER A 37 7.41 15.43 10.52
CA SER A 37 6.75 16.21 11.55
C SER A 37 5.42 15.55 11.92
N GLU A 38 5.24 15.27 13.21
CA GLU A 38 3.92 14.93 13.77
C GLU A 38 2.99 16.15 13.87
N ASP A 39 3.41 17.32 13.35
CA ASP A 39 2.59 18.52 13.34
C ASP A 39 1.32 18.32 12.51
N ARG A 40 0.18 18.43 13.19
CA ARG A 40 -1.16 18.34 12.60
C ARG A 40 -1.40 19.37 11.50
N ALA A 41 -0.74 20.52 11.52
CA ALA A 41 -0.82 21.51 10.45
C ALA A 41 -0.16 21.00 9.17
N VAL A 42 1.03 20.41 9.28
CA VAL A 42 1.75 19.80 8.14
C VAL A 42 0.96 18.63 7.56
N HIS A 43 0.37 17.78 8.42
CA HIS A 43 -0.49 16.70 7.94
C HIS A 43 -1.71 17.23 7.18
N ARG A 44 -2.39 18.26 7.71
CA ARG A 44 -3.55 18.88 7.04
C ARG A 44 -3.20 19.50 5.69
N GLU A 45 -2.03 20.15 5.59
CA GLU A 45 -1.55 20.70 4.33
C GLU A 45 -1.32 19.61 3.28
N ARG A 46 -0.68 18.49 3.66
CA ARG A 46 -0.47 17.33 2.79
C ARG A 46 -1.78 16.72 2.31
N THR A 47 -2.72 16.50 3.23
CA THR A 47 -4.06 15.99 2.88
C THR A 47 -4.74 16.93 1.89
N LYS A 48 -4.70 18.25 2.13
CA LYS A 48 -5.30 19.23 1.22
C LYS A 48 -4.72 19.17 -0.19
N ILE A 49 -3.40 19.10 -0.33
CA ILE A 49 -2.76 18.97 -1.65
C ILE A 49 -3.26 17.72 -2.38
N CYS A 50 -3.36 16.58 -1.68
CA CYS A 50 -3.86 15.34 -2.25
C CYS A 50 -5.33 15.45 -2.69
N VAL A 51 -6.19 16.05 -1.85
CA VAL A 51 -7.60 16.27 -2.15
C VAL A 51 -7.77 17.16 -3.39
N ASP A 52 -7.06 18.28 -3.45
CA ASP A 52 -7.14 19.22 -4.59
C ASP A 52 -6.78 18.50 -5.91
N ARG A 53 -5.73 17.67 -5.92
CA ARG A 53 -5.34 16.86 -7.09
C ARG A 53 -6.35 15.78 -7.44
N MET A 54 -6.94 15.11 -6.45
CA MET A 54 -7.98 14.11 -6.71
C MET A 54 -9.27 14.74 -7.27
N LEU A 55 -9.62 15.97 -6.86
CA LEU A 55 -10.74 16.71 -7.43
C LEU A 55 -10.49 17.04 -8.91
N GLU A 56 -9.29 17.51 -9.27
CA GLU A 56 -8.89 17.74 -10.67
C GLU A 56 -9.03 16.44 -11.50
N LEU A 57 -8.52 15.31 -11.00
CA LEU A 57 -8.62 14.02 -11.69
C LEU A 57 -10.08 13.55 -11.81
N ARG A 58 -10.91 13.80 -10.80
CA ARG A 58 -12.33 13.46 -10.81
C ARG A 58 -13.09 14.22 -11.89
N GLU A 59 -12.77 15.50 -12.10
CA GLU A 59 -13.32 16.32 -13.19
C GLU A 59 -12.95 15.76 -14.57
N LEU A 60 -11.76 15.17 -14.70
CA LEU A 60 -11.31 14.45 -15.90
C LEU A 60 -11.94 13.04 -16.05
N GLY A 61 -12.81 12.63 -15.13
CA GLY A 61 -13.55 11.36 -15.21
C GLY A 61 -12.91 10.19 -14.44
N VAL A 62 -11.79 10.39 -13.76
CA VAL A 62 -11.19 9.36 -12.89
C VAL A 62 -12.15 9.07 -11.72
N ARG A 63 -12.26 7.79 -11.35
CA ARG A 63 -13.16 7.32 -10.28
C ARG A 63 -12.44 6.52 -9.22
N THR A 64 -11.35 5.83 -9.58
CA THR A 64 -10.55 5.06 -8.65
C THR A 64 -9.06 5.28 -8.90
N LEU A 65 -8.29 5.24 -7.83
CA LEU A 65 -6.84 5.25 -7.84
C LEU A 65 -6.34 4.04 -7.04
N LEU A 66 -5.37 3.30 -7.58
CA LEU A 66 -4.57 2.34 -6.83
C LEU A 66 -3.31 3.08 -6.35
N ASP A 67 -3.15 3.18 -5.04
CA ASP A 67 -1.89 3.62 -4.42
C ASP A 67 -1.12 2.38 -3.94
N PRO A 68 -0.11 1.91 -4.71
CA PRO A 68 0.64 0.74 -4.36
C PRO A 68 1.79 1.07 -3.41
N CYS A 69 1.76 2.16 -2.65
CA CYS A 69 2.78 2.45 -1.63
C CYS A 69 2.83 1.30 -0.60
N PRO A 70 3.92 0.51 -0.54
CA PRO A 70 4.03 -0.63 0.37
C PRO A 70 4.32 -0.18 1.81
N ILE A 71 4.38 -1.15 2.73
CA ILE A 71 4.53 -0.93 4.18
C ILE A 71 5.77 -0.07 4.50
N ASP A 72 6.84 -0.22 3.73
CA ASP A 72 8.16 0.35 4.00
C ASP A 72 8.51 1.56 3.13
N LEU A 73 7.50 2.25 2.58
CA LEU A 73 7.70 3.43 1.73
C LEU A 73 6.84 4.65 2.15
N GLY A 74 6.54 4.76 3.44
CA GLY A 74 5.82 5.89 4.02
C GLY A 74 4.30 5.84 3.80
N ARG A 75 3.73 4.64 3.59
CA ARG A 75 2.30 4.41 3.41
C ARG A 75 1.49 4.94 4.61
N ASP A 76 0.48 5.75 4.31
CA ASP A 76 -0.45 6.30 5.28
C ASP A 76 -1.91 6.04 4.84
N VAL A 77 -2.52 4.97 5.39
CA VAL A 77 -3.89 4.57 5.03
C VAL A 77 -4.96 5.49 5.60
N GLU A 78 -4.67 6.24 6.66
CA GLU A 78 -5.60 7.21 7.24
C GLU A 78 -5.65 8.49 6.39
N LEU A 79 -4.49 8.95 5.89
CA LEU A 79 -4.43 10.00 4.87
C LEU A 79 -5.17 9.57 3.61
N MET A 80 -4.96 8.34 3.12
CA MET A 80 -5.70 7.81 1.96
C MET A 80 -7.22 7.82 2.21
N ALA A 81 -7.67 7.42 3.41
CA ALA A 81 -9.09 7.44 3.76
C ALA A 81 -9.67 8.86 3.78
N ALA A 82 -8.96 9.82 4.37
CA ALA A 82 -9.37 11.23 4.36
C ALA A 82 -9.47 11.78 2.93
N VAL A 83 -8.46 11.53 2.10
CA VAL A 83 -8.45 11.97 0.70
C VAL A 83 -9.60 11.33 -0.10
N ALA A 84 -9.85 10.03 0.09
CA ALA A 84 -10.96 9.35 -0.57
C ALA A 84 -12.33 9.91 -0.15
N GLN A 85 -12.50 10.20 1.15
CA GLN A 85 -13.73 10.78 1.69
C GLN A 85 -13.99 12.18 1.14
N GLU A 86 -12.97 13.04 1.13
CA GLU A 86 -13.13 14.45 0.75
C GLU A 86 -13.24 14.63 -0.78
N SER A 87 -12.48 13.87 -1.57
CA SER A 87 -12.51 13.98 -3.04
C SER A 87 -13.65 13.21 -3.70
N GLY A 88 -14.11 12.13 -3.06
CA GLY A 88 -15.03 11.16 -3.64
C GLY A 88 -14.39 10.21 -4.67
N VAL A 89 -13.06 10.23 -4.81
CA VAL A 89 -12.31 9.24 -5.60
C VAL A 89 -12.02 8.02 -4.71
N ARG A 90 -12.28 6.82 -5.21
CA ARG A 90 -11.97 5.59 -4.46
C ARG A 90 -10.47 5.35 -4.45
N ILE A 91 -9.93 4.89 -3.34
CA ILE A 91 -8.51 4.57 -3.21
C ILE A 91 -8.34 3.14 -2.75
N VAL A 92 -7.67 2.34 -3.56
CA VAL A 92 -7.20 1.00 -3.19
C VAL A 92 -5.79 1.17 -2.63
N CYS A 93 -5.54 0.71 -1.39
CA CYS A 93 -4.20 0.71 -0.81
C CYS A 93 -3.54 -0.67 -0.92
N ALA A 94 -2.22 -0.70 -0.83
CA ALA A 94 -1.44 -1.93 -0.87
C ALA A 94 -0.92 -2.37 0.50
N THR A 95 -0.75 -3.68 0.65
CA THR A 95 0.24 -4.28 1.58
C THR A 95 1.52 -4.59 0.81
N GLY A 96 2.48 -5.27 1.44
CA GLY A 96 3.71 -5.71 0.79
C GLY A 96 4.94 -4.86 1.16
N LEU A 97 6.07 -5.16 0.52
CA LEU A 97 7.37 -4.55 0.80
C LEU A 97 8.09 -4.18 -0.50
N TYR A 98 8.85 -3.10 -0.47
CA TYR A 98 9.60 -2.61 -1.63
C TYR A 98 10.92 -3.38 -1.82
N LYS A 99 11.68 -2.96 -2.85
CA LYS A 99 12.96 -3.55 -3.23
C LYS A 99 14.09 -3.19 -2.26
N GLU A 100 15.16 -3.97 -2.25
CA GLU A 100 16.17 -3.94 -1.18
C GLU A 100 16.89 -2.59 -1.04
N ASP A 101 17.18 -1.92 -2.14
CA ASP A 101 18.00 -0.70 -2.18
C ASP A 101 17.23 0.59 -1.81
N TYR A 102 15.90 0.55 -1.82
CA TYR A 102 15.04 1.72 -1.51
C TYR A 102 13.93 1.46 -0.49
N GLY A 103 13.70 0.20 -0.08
CA GLY A 103 12.81 -0.17 1.00
C GLY A 103 13.52 -0.22 2.36
N ALA A 104 12.84 -0.77 3.38
CA ALA A 104 13.38 -0.89 4.74
C ALA A 104 13.75 -2.35 5.10
N PRO A 105 14.70 -2.99 4.39
CA PRO A 105 14.96 -4.42 4.53
C PRO A 105 15.60 -4.80 5.87
N ALA A 106 16.16 -3.83 6.61
CA ALA A 106 16.95 -4.08 7.81
C ALA A 106 16.17 -4.88 8.87
N TYR A 107 14.90 -4.54 9.09
CA TYR A 107 14.05 -5.24 10.05
C TYR A 107 13.88 -6.71 9.66
N PHE A 108 13.38 -6.99 8.46
CA PHE A 108 13.11 -8.37 8.04
C PHE A 108 14.37 -9.20 7.79
N LYS A 109 15.49 -8.59 7.37
CA LYS A 109 16.80 -9.27 7.33
C LYS A 109 17.27 -9.71 8.71
N PHE A 110 17.04 -8.88 9.73
CA PHE A 110 17.33 -9.27 11.11
C PHE A 110 16.38 -10.37 11.59
N ARG A 111 15.07 -10.23 11.35
CA ARG A 111 14.05 -11.23 11.72
C ARG A 111 14.30 -12.61 11.08
N ALA A 112 14.80 -12.63 9.84
CA ALA A 112 15.18 -13.85 9.13
C ALA A 112 16.25 -14.70 9.84
N GLN A 113 16.98 -14.14 10.81
CA GLN A 113 17.95 -14.89 11.61
C GLN A 113 17.28 -15.76 12.70
N PHE A 114 15.99 -15.52 12.99
CA PHE A 114 15.28 -16.15 14.11
C PHE A 114 14.12 -17.04 13.67
N GLY A 115 13.86 -17.17 12.37
CA GLY A 115 12.74 -17.97 11.88
C GLY A 115 12.50 -17.85 10.37
N ASP A 116 11.33 -18.33 9.95
CA ASP A 116 10.90 -18.28 8.56
C ASP A 116 10.38 -16.88 8.19
N ALA A 117 11.26 -16.07 7.61
CA ALA A 117 10.93 -14.72 7.18
C ALA A 117 9.86 -14.68 6.08
N VAL A 118 9.78 -15.69 5.21
CA VAL A 118 8.75 -15.75 4.16
C VAL A 118 7.39 -15.89 4.82
N LYS A 119 7.28 -16.80 5.79
CA LYS A 119 6.03 -16.98 6.55
C LYS A 119 5.66 -15.72 7.32
N GLU A 120 6.61 -15.09 8.01
CA GLU A 120 6.36 -13.86 8.79
C GLU A 120 5.85 -12.71 7.91
N MET A 121 6.48 -12.48 6.75
CA MET A 121 6.01 -11.48 5.78
C MET A 121 4.63 -11.85 5.20
N ALA A 122 4.42 -13.13 4.84
CA ALA A 122 3.15 -13.58 4.28
C ALA A 122 2.00 -13.43 5.28
N ASP A 123 2.21 -13.81 6.54
CA ASP A 123 1.22 -13.63 7.61
C ASP A 123 0.86 -12.16 7.81
N LEU A 124 1.86 -11.26 7.76
CA LEU A 124 1.62 -9.81 7.80
C LEU A 124 0.76 -9.34 6.62
N PHE A 125 1.10 -9.74 5.39
CA PHE A 125 0.34 -9.34 4.20
C PHE A 125 -1.10 -9.87 4.27
N VAL A 126 -1.28 -11.14 4.66
CA VAL A 126 -2.60 -11.74 4.85
C VAL A 126 -3.39 -10.97 5.89
N HIS A 127 -2.78 -10.64 7.03
CA HIS A 127 -3.45 -9.87 8.08
C HIS A 127 -3.97 -8.51 7.57
N GLU A 128 -3.16 -7.76 6.81
CA GLU A 128 -3.61 -6.48 6.25
C GLU A 128 -4.69 -6.62 5.17
N LEU A 129 -4.72 -7.76 4.47
CA LEU A 129 -5.75 -8.07 3.47
C LEU A 129 -7.07 -8.55 4.11
N THR A 130 -7.01 -9.26 5.24
CA THR A 130 -8.18 -9.92 5.83
C THR A 130 -8.73 -9.26 7.09
N GLU A 131 -7.90 -8.54 7.85
CA GLU A 131 -8.29 -7.90 9.11
C GLU A 131 -8.18 -6.38 9.00
N GLY A 132 -7.01 -5.88 8.57
CA GLY A 132 -6.75 -4.47 8.32
C GLY A 132 -5.33 -4.03 8.69
N VAL A 133 -4.99 -2.80 8.32
CA VAL A 133 -3.69 -2.19 8.61
C VAL A 133 -3.67 -1.62 10.03
N GLY A 134 -2.78 -2.15 10.87
CA GLY A 134 -2.69 -1.74 12.28
C GLY A 134 -4.04 -1.90 13.01
N SER A 135 -4.49 -0.83 13.68
CA SER A 135 -5.79 -0.78 14.35
C SER A 135 -6.89 -0.08 13.54
N THR A 136 -6.63 0.26 12.27
CA THR A 136 -7.53 1.11 11.47
C THR A 136 -8.76 0.37 10.95
N GLY A 137 -8.68 -0.96 10.83
CA GLY A 137 -9.70 -1.78 10.14
C GLY A 137 -9.75 -1.58 8.62
N ILE A 138 -8.89 -0.72 8.06
CA ILE A 138 -8.76 -0.50 6.62
C ILE A 138 -7.98 -1.67 6.03
N ARG A 139 -8.57 -2.38 5.07
CA ARG A 139 -7.96 -3.54 4.42
C ARG A 139 -7.25 -3.14 3.13
N ALA A 140 -6.07 -3.70 2.92
CA ALA A 140 -5.39 -3.60 1.64
C ALA A 140 -6.19 -4.33 0.55
N GLY A 141 -6.14 -3.82 -0.69
CA GLY A 141 -6.77 -4.46 -1.83
C GLY A 141 -5.80 -5.16 -2.78
N VAL A 142 -4.49 -4.89 -2.66
CA VAL A 142 -3.45 -5.48 -3.48
C VAL A 142 -2.18 -5.75 -2.67
N ILE A 143 -1.30 -6.59 -3.20
CA ILE A 143 0.05 -6.82 -2.67
C ILE A 143 1.06 -6.13 -3.60
N LYS A 144 1.83 -5.17 -3.08
CA LYS A 144 2.96 -4.55 -3.81
C LYS A 144 4.27 -5.24 -3.46
N VAL A 145 5.03 -5.61 -4.48
CA VAL A 145 6.44 -6.01 -4.35
C VAL A 145 7.27 -5.34 -5.43
N ALA A 146 8.59 -5.37 -5.32
CA ALA A 146 9.47 -4.82 -6.34
C ALA A 146 10.81 -5.58 -6.38
N THR A 147 11.52 -5.44 -7.49
CA THR A 147 12.88 -5.99 -7.67
C THR A 147 13.83 -4.91 -8.14
N GLY A 148 15.10 -5.02 -7.75
CA GLY A 148 16.18 -4.20 -8.30
C GLY A 148 16.37 -4.37 -9.81
N ALA A 149 17.08 -3.43 -10.42
CA ALA A 149 17.47 -3.56 -11.81
C ALA A 149 18.47 -4.71 -11.99
N HIS A 150 18.30 -5.52 -13.03
CA HIS A 150 19.21 -6.58 -13.49
C HIS A 150 19.40 -7.80 -12.57
N LYS A 151 19.03 -7.72 -11.28
CA LYS A 151 19.18 -8.83 -10.34
C LYS A 151 18.11 -8.78 -9.26
N ILE A 152 17.51 -9.94 -8.99
CA ILE A 152 16.69 -10.17 -7.79
C ILE A 152 17.64 -10.56 -6.67
N THR A 153 17.62 -9.81 -5.57
CA THR A 153 18.46 -10.11 -4.41
C THR A 153 17.87 -11.25 -3.57
N PRO A 154 18.65 -11.87 -2.66
CA PRO A 154 18.09 -12.85 -1.73
C PRO A 154 16.95 -12.30 -0.88
N TYR A 155 17.01 -11.03 -0.48
CA TYR A 155 15.91 -10.38 0.27
C TYR A 155 14.66 -10.24 -0.60
N GLU A 156 14.81 -9.74 -1.82
CA GLU A 156 13.70 -9.58 -2.76
C GLU A 156 13.06 -10.92 -3.12
N GLU A 157 13.84 -12.00 -3.21
CA GLU A 157 13.30 -13.35 -3.39
C GLU A 157 12.39 -13.77 -2.21
N LEU A 158 12.78 -13.46 -0.96
CA LEU A 158 11.93 -13.73 0.21
C LEU A 158 10.61 -12.95 0.11
N VAL A 159 10.67 -11.67 -0.24
CA VAL A 159 9.50 -10.80 -0.39
C VAL A 159 8.57 -11.29 -1.50
N LEU A 160 9.12 -11.68 -2.65
CA LEU A 160 8.34 -12.25 -3.77
C LEU A 160 7.64 -13.56 -3.38
N ARG A 161 8.34 -14.46 -2.65
CA ARG A 161 7.75 -15.71 -2.15
C ARG A 161 6.64 -15.44 -1.14
N ALA A 162 6.80 -14.46 -0.27
CA ALA A 162 5.79 -14.05 0.71
C ALA A 162 4.54 -13.49 0.02
N ALA A 163 4.72 -12.65 -1.00
CA ALA A 163 3.61 -12.12 -1.81
C ALA A 163 2.86 -13.24 -2.56
N ALA A 164 3.58 -14.21 -3.13
CA ALA A 164 2.96 -15.38 -3.76
C ALA A 164 2.15 -16.21 -2.75
N ALA A 165 2.69 -16.45 -1.55
CA ALA A 165 1.99 -17.17 -0.49
C ALA A 165 0.71 -16.42 -0.04
N ALA A 166 0.80 -15.11 0.18
CA ALA A 166 -0.35 -14.28 0.54
C ALA A 166 -1.41 -14.21 -0.56
N HIS A 167 -1.00 -14.13 -1.82
CA HIS A 167 -1.90 -14.22 -2.98
C HIS A 167 -2.65 -15.56 -3.00
N LEU A 168 -1.95 -16.68 -2.82
CA LEU A 168 -2.58 -18.01 -2.80
C LEU A 168 -3.56 -18.17 -1.62
N ALA A 169 -3.26 -17.55 -0.48
CA ALA A 169 -4.13 -17.61 0.71
C ALA A 169 -5.39 -16.74 0.61
N THR A 170 -5.31 -15.59 -0.07
CA THR A 170 -6.38 -14.56 -0.04
C THR A 170 -7.06 -14.31 -1.38
N GLY A 171 -6.40 -14.67 -2.49
CA GLY A 171 -6.79 -14.29 -3.84
C GLY A 171 -6.52 -12.83 -4.21
N ALA A 172 -5.88 -12.03 -3.34
CA ALA A 172 -5.56 -10.64 -3.62
C ALA A 172 -4.57 -10.51 -4.79
N PRO A 173 -4.78 -9.58 -5.74
CA PRO A 173 -3.87 -9.40 -6.87
C PRO A 173 -2.48 -8.89 -6.42
N ILE A 174 -1.46 -9.23 -7.20
CA ILE A 174 -0.09 -8.75 -7.02
C ILE A 174 0.20 -7.66 -8.06
N THR A 175 0.83 -6.58 -7.64
CA THR A 175 1.44 -5.56 -8.50
C THR A 175 2.94 -5.50 -8.20
N THR A 176 3.75 -5.47 -9.27
CA THR A 176 5.23 -5.49 -9.20
C THR A 176 5.80 -4.20 -9.75
#